data_AF-A0A8J6SDG6-F1
#
_entry.id   AF-A0A8J6SDG6-F1
#
_cell.length_a   1.000
_cell.length_b   1.000
_cell.length_c   1.000
_cell.angle_alpha   90.00
_cell.angle_beta   90.00
_cell.angle_gamma   90.00
#
_symmetry.space_group_name_H-M   'P 1'
#
loop_
_entity.id
_entity.type
_entity.pdbx_description
1 polymer ?
#
loop_
_entity_poly.entity_id
_entity_poly.type
_entity_poly.pdbx_seq_one_letter_code
_entity_poly.pdbx_strand_id
1 'polypeptide(L)'
;MTFQELIEKGGPAMWPLLALSLLSLGTILERLWFWARILTKEREIVDRILEAASRNWDVAAEIAGQARRQPIGRFLYAPLRLASPDPEVFKLALESSADEELAAMRQGDKLLEAVIALAPLLGLLGTVLGLIRSLSGIRLGDLGTSSTAGVTLGISESLISTAAGLVVAITTLVFYRLFQAFLFNQIKIFRKAGNDLELLYRQEWPKFGINRHSNAIKPKIDSAEPSDR
;
A
#
# COMPACT_ATOMS: atom_id res chain seq x y z
N MET A 1 18.86 -21.71 -24.12
CA MET A 1 17.40 -21.65 -24.28
C MET A 1 17.01 -20.21 -24.50
N THR A 2 16.46 -19.89 -25.67
CA THR A 2 15.88 -18.56 -25.91
C THR A 2 14.52 -18.44 -25.21
N PHE A 3 14.05 -17.22 -24.93
CA PHE A 3 12.74 -17.00 -24.29
C PHE A 3 11.59 -17.64 -25.10
N GLN A 4 11.72 -17.64 -26.42
CA GLN A 4 10.77 -18.25 -27.34
C GLN A 4 10.72 -19.78 -27.19
N GLU A 5 11.89 -20.44 -27.08
CA GLU A 5 11.96 -21.87 -26.79
C GLU A 5 11.32 -22.25 -25.44
N LEU A 6 11.37 -21.36 -24.44
CA LEU A 6 10.78 -21.60 -23.12
C LEU A 6 9.24 -21.60 -23.18
N ILE A 7 8.65 -20.70 -23.97
CA ILE A 7 7.20 -20.61 -24.18
C ILE A 7 6.70 -21.79 -25.02
N GLU A 8 7.44 -22.17 -26.06
CA GLU A 8 7.10 -23.30 -26.91
C GLU A 8 7.10 -24.63 -26.12
N LYS A 9 8.11 -24.83 -25.25
CA LYS A 9 8.24 -26.05 -24.44
C LYS A 9 7.28 -26.11 -23.26
N GLY A 10 6.99 -25.00 -22.60
CA GLY A 10 6.07 -24.97 -21.44
C GLY A 10 4.58 -25.03 -21.82
N GLY A 11 4.25 -24.95 -23.10
CA GLY A 11 2.89 -25.13 -23.60
C GLY A 11 1.94 -23.96 -23.30
N PRO A 12 0.61 -24.14 -23.49
CA PRO A 12 -0.36 -23.04 -23.47
C PRO A 12 -0.48 -22.34 -22.10
N ALA A 13 -0.15 -23.03 -21.00
CA ALA A 13 -0.16 -22.46 -19.66
C ALA A 13 0.92 -21.37 -19.44
N MET A 14 1.93 -21.28 -20.31
CA MET A 14 2.97 -20.26 -20.22
C MET A 14 2.46 -18.84 -20.53
N TRP A 15 1.47 -18.70 -21.41
CA TRP A 15 0.90 -17.41 -21.78
C TRP A 15 0.24 -16.67 -20.59
N PRO A 16 -0.70 -17.28 -19.84
CA PRO A 16 -1.27 -16.62 -18.67
C PRO A 16 -0.22 -16.43 -17.56
N LEU A 17 0.75 -17.34 -17.41
CA LEU A 17 1.84 -17.21 -16.44
C LEU A 17 2.74 -16.01 -16.75
N LEU A 18 3.06 -15.79 -18.02
CA LEU A 18 3.80 -14.62 -18.49
C LEU A 18 3.04 -13.32 -18.20
N ALA A 19 1.72 -13.30 -18.43
CA ALA A 19 0.89 -12.15 -18.09
C ALA A 19 0.92 -11.86 -16.58
N LEU A 20 0.78 -12.88 -15.72
CA LEU A 20 0.90 -12.71 -14.26
C LEU A 20 2.29 -12.20 -13.84
N SER A 21 3.35 -12.69 -14.48
CA SER A 21 4.73 -12.27 -14.23
C SER A 21 4.95 -10.79 -14.58
N LEU A 22 4.44 -10.34 -15.74
CA LEU A 22 4.55 -8.95 -16.14
C LEU A 22 3.75 -8.02 -15.23
N LEU A 23 2.53 -8.43 -14.85
CA LEU A 23 1.69 -7.69 -13.92
C LEU A 23 2.34 -7.58 -12.53
N SER A 24 2.87 -8.69 -11.98
CA SER A 24 3.54 -8.65 -10.68
C SER A 24 4.81 -7.80 -10.71
N LEU A 25 5.63 -7.93 -11.75
CA LEU A 25 6.84 -7.13 -11.89
C LEU A 25 6.52 -5.63 -12.01
N GLY A 26 5.51 -5.27 -12.80
CA GLY A 26 5.05 -3.87 -12.93
C GLY A 26 4.63 -3.29 -11.58
N THR A 27 3.80 -4.01 -10.83
CA THR A 27 3.40 -3.59 -9.49
C THR A 27 4.57 -3.56 -8.50
N ILE A 28 5.50 -4.51 -8.55
CA ILE A 28 6.69 -4.49 -7.69
C ILE A 28 7.50 -3.21 -7.92
N LEU A 29 7.76 -2.85 -9.18
CA LEU A 29 8.55 -1.66 -9.52
C LEU A 29 7.86 -0.36 -9.09
N GLU A 30 6.56 -0.24 -9.37
CA GLU A 30 5.75 0.90 -8.92
C GLU A 30 5.83 1.07 -7.39
N ARG A 31 5.68 -0.05 -6.66
CA ARG A 31 5.62 -0.05 -5.20
C ARG A 31 6.99 0.19 -4.57
N LEU A 32 8.07 -0.34 -5.15
CA LEU A 32 9.44 -0.01 -4.74
C LEU A 32 9.70 1.49 -4.84
N TRP A 33 9.30 2.12 -5.95
CA TRP A 33 9.46 3.55 -6.13
C TRP A 33 8.63 4.37 -5.14
N PHE A 34 7.38 3.98 -4.90
CA PHE A 34 6.52 4.57 -3.88
C PHE A 34 7.16 4.52 -2.48
N TRP A 35 7.60 3.34 -2.05
CA TRP A 35 8.21 3.15 -0.73
C TRP A 35 9.53 3.91 -0.56
N ALA A 36 10.39 3.93 -1.58
CA ALA A 36 11.64 4.68 -1.55
C ALA A 36 11.42 6.19 -1.34
N ARG A 37 10.35 6.75 -1.92
CA ARG A 37 10.01 8.18 -1.79
C ARG A 37 9.37 8.56 -0.45
N ILE A 38 8.71 7.63 0.23
CA ILE A 38 8.04 7.87 1.52
C ILE A 38 9.02 7.72 2.69
N LEU A 39 9.78 6.62 2.72
CA LEU A 39 10.63 6.26 3.86
C LEU A 39 11.73 7.28 4.18
N THR A 40 12.08 8.16 3.24
CA THR A 40 13.19 9.11 3.38
C THR A 40 12.82 10.43 4.04
N LYS A 41 11.54 10.85 4.03
CA LYS A 41 11.16 12.23 4.43
C LYS A 41 10.20 12.30 5.62
N GLU A 42 9.65 11.17 6.03
CA GLU A 42 8.52 11.13 6.95
C GLU A 42 8.84 11.66 8.35
N ARG A 43 9.96 11.22 8.94
CA ARG A 43 10.35 11.62 10.30
C ARG A 43 10.56 13.13 10.43
N GLU A 44 11.28 13.72 9.49
CA GLU A 44 11.52 15.18 9.48
C GLU A 44 10.21 15.97 9.38
N ILE A 45 9.26 15.50 8.57
CA ILE A 45 7.95 16.15 8.43
C ILE A 45 7.17 16.09 9.74
N VAL A 46 7.12 14.91 10.38
CA VAL A 46 6.44 14.73 11.68
C VAL A 46 7.03 15.65 12.73
N ASP A 47 8.36 15.63 12.91
CA ASP A 47 9.03 16.40 13.94
C ASP A 47 8.79 17.91 13.75
N ARG A 48 8.85 18.40 12.51
CA ARG A 48 8.55 19.82 12.18
C ARG A 48 7.10 20.21 12.48
N ILE A 49 6.14 19.33 12.18
CA ILE A 49 4.72 19.60 12.44
C ILE A 49 4.44 19.59 13.95
N LEU A 50 4.96 18.61 14.68
CA LEU A 50 4.77 18.50 16.13
C LEU A 50 5.45 19.66 16.88
N GLU A 51 6.67 20.06 16.48
CA GLU A 51 7.34 21.23 17.04
C GLU A 51 6.51 22.50 16.80
N ALA A 52 6.01 22.69 15.58
CA ALA A 52 5.14 23.82 15.28
C ALA A 52 3.84 23.79 16.09
N ALA A 53 3.20 22.62 16.23
CA ALA A 53 1.96 22.46 16.98
C ALA A 53 2.12 22.79 18.47
N SER A 54 3.31 22.54 19.04
CA SER A 54 3.62 22.92 20.42
C SER A 54 3.71 24.43 20.67
N ARG A 55 3.79 25.25 19.61
CA ARG A 55 3.96 26.70 19.70
C ARG A 55 2.80 27.46 19.08
N ASN A 56 2.38 27.06 17.88
CA ASN A 56 1.35 27.72 17.09
C ASN A 56 0.69 26.73 16.11
N TRP A 57 -0.61 26.49 16.33
CA TRP A 57 -1.42 25.57 15.53
C TRP A 57 -1.60 26.01 14.08
N ASP A 58 -1.67 27.32 13.79
CA ASP A 58 -1.81 27.84 12.43
C ASP A 58 -0.55 27.53 11.61
N VAL A 59 0.62 27.70 12.22
CA VAL A 59 1.91 27.36 11.59
C VAL A 59 2.02 25.85 11.37
N ALA A 60 1.56 25.03 12.33
CA ALA A 60 1.52 23.58 12.16
C ALA A 60 0.63 23.15 10.98
N ALA A 61 -0.55 23.79 10.84
CA ALA A 61 -1.45 23.55 9.73
C ALA A 61 -0.83 23.96 8.38
N GLU A 62 -0.10 25.08 8.33
CA GLU A 62 0.60 25.52 7.12
C GLU A 62 1.69 24.51 6.71
N ILE A 63 2.55 24.09 7.64
CA ILE A 63 3.62 23.12 7.37
C ILE A 63 3.04 21.78 6.91
N ALA A 64 1.99 21.30 7.59
CA ALA A 64 1.29 20.08 7.18
C ALA A 64 0.66 20.23 5.79
N GLY A 65 0.11 21.42 5.49
CA GLY A 65 -0.45 21.77 4.18
C GLY A 65 0.58 21.74 3.05
N GLN A 66 1.80 22.24 3.29
CA GLN A 66 2.92 22.16 2.34
C GLN A 66 3.42 20.72 2.13
N ALA A 67 3.30 19.88 3.16
CA ALA A 67 3.73 18.48 3.15
C ALA A 67 2.71 17.50 2.54
N ARG A 68 1.56 17.96 2.03
CA ARG A 68 0.47 17.10 1.48
C ARG A 68 0.86 16.16 0.32
N ARG A 69 2.05 16.35 -0.27
CA ARG A 69 2.59 15.39 -1.25
C ARG A 69 2.99 14.06 -0.61
N GLN A 70 3.24 14.05 0.70
CA GLN A 70 3.55 12.86 1.49
C GLN A 70 2.28 12.39 2.25
N PRO A 71 2.07 11.06 2.40
CA PRO A 71 0.94 10.53 3.15
C PRO A 71 0.86 11.07 4.59
N ILE A 72 1.98 11.12 5.30
CA ILE A 72 2.02 11.62 6.68
C ILE A 72 1.62 13.11 6.79
N GLY A 73 1.91 13.90 5.75
CA GLY A 73 1.52 15.31 5.70
C GLY A 73 0.01 15.46 5.51
N ARG A 74 -0.61 14.64 4.65
CA ARG A 74 -2.08 14.61 4.49
C ARG A 74 -2.77 14.15 5.77
N PHE A 75 -2.22 13.11 6.40
CA PHE A 75 -2.68 12.59 7.69
C PHE A 75 -2.72 13.67 8.77
N LEU A 76 -1.60 14.37 9.01
CA LEU A 76 -1.54 15.39 10.06
C LEU A 76 -2.29 16.69 9.67
N TYR A 77 -2.41 16.99 8.39
CA TYR A 77 -3.15 18.16 7.92
C TYR A 77 -4.67 18.03 8.10
N ALA A 78 -5.21 16.81 8.02
CA ALA A 78 -6.64 16.54 8.11
C ALA A 78 -7.34 17.11 9.37
N PRO A 79 -6.80 16.93 10.59
CA PRO A 79 -7.34 17.57 11.79
C PRO A 79 -6.92 19.05 11.91
N LEU A 80 -5.70 19.41 11.49
CA LEU A 80 -5.14 20.75 11.66
C LEU A 80 -5.83 21.84 10.82
N ARG A 81 -6.47 21.46 9.71
CA ARG A 81 -7.26 22.40 8.87
C ARG A 81 -8.62 22.77 9.47
N LEU A 82 -9.07 22.09 10.52
CA LEU A 82 -10.38 22.32 11.12
C LEU A 82 -10.34 23.55 12.04
N ALA A 83 -11.38 24.39 11.97
CA ALA A 83 -11.49 25.57 12.80
C ALA A 83 -11.94 25.21 14.22
N SER A 84 -10.98 25.05 15.13
CA SER A 84 -11.21 24.79 16.57
C SER A 84 -12.21 23.63 16.85
N PRO A 85 -11.99 22.43 16.29
CA PRO A 85 -12.85 21.27 16.52
C PRO A 85 -12.80 20.84 17.99
N ASP A 86 -13.87 20.28 18.55
CA ASP A 86 -13.73 19.62 19.85
C ASP A 86 -12.75 18.42 19.76
N PRO A 87 -12.18 17.95 20.88
CA PRO A 87 -11.17 16.89 20.87
C PRO A 87 -11.63 15.58 20.23
N GLU A 88 -12.93 15.25 20.29
CA GLU A 88 -13.44 14.04 19.67
C GLU A 88 -13.52 14.18 18.15
N VAL A 89 -13.94 15.35 17.64
CA VAL A 89 -13.89 15.66 16.20
C VAL A 89 -12.44 15.69 15.69
N PHE A 90 -11.50 16.24 16.46
CA PHE A 90 -10.07 16.24 16.12
C PHE A 90 -9.52 14.81 15.99
N LYS A 91 -9.82 13.96 16.99
CA LYS A 91 -9.44 12.55 16.98
C LYS A 91 -10.08 11.79 15.82
N LEU A 92 -11.36 12.01 15.56
CA LEU A 92 -12.07 11.37 14.45
C LEU A 92 -11.44 11.73 13.10
N ALA A 93 -11.01 12.98 12.92
CA ALA A 93 -10.31 13.41 11.71
C ALA A 93 -8.93 12.74 11.56
N LEU A 94 -8.20 12.52 12.65
CA LEU A 94 -6.96 11.73 12.66
C LEU A 94 -7.23 10.28 12.25
N GLU A 95 -8.18 9.60 12.92
CA GLU A 95 -8.50 8.20 12.67
C GLU A 95 -8.96 7.98 11.22
N SER A 96 -9.90 8.81 10.75
CA SER A 96 -10.40 8.74 9.36
C SER A 96 -9.28 8.95 8.34
N SER A 97 -8.36 9.90 8.57
CA SER A 97 -7.28 10.15 7.63
C SER A 97 -6.20 9.07 7.69
N ALA A 98 -5.93 8.49 8.86
CA ALA A 98 -5.03 7.35 8.99
C ALA A 98 -5.55 6.16 8.19
N ASP A 99 -6.84 5.83 8.32
CA ASP A 99 -7.46 4.72 7.61
C ASP A 99 -7.39 4.90 6.08
N GLU A 100 -7.67 6.11 5.59
CA GLU A 100 -7.59 6.44 4.16
C GLU A 100 -6.17 6.28 3.61
N GLU A 101 -5.18 6.87 4.27
CA GLU A 101 -3.79 6.84 3.81
C GLU A 101 -3.19 5.44 3.93
N LEU A 102 -3.46 4.70 5.02
CA LEU A 102 -2.99 3.32 5.20
C LEU A 102 -3.66 2.35 4.22
N ALA A 103 -4.93 2.58 3.87
CA ALA A 103 -5.60 1.80 2.84
C ALA A 103 -4.98 2.05 1.46
N ALA A 104 -4.68 3.31 1.12
CA ALA A 104 -3.98 3.65 -0.13
C ALA A 104 -2.58 3.01 -0.19
N MET A 105 -1.88 2.94 0.95
CA MET A 105 -0.59 2.23 1.05
C MET A 105 -0.69 0.73 0.82
N ARG A 106 -1.88 0.10 0.75
CA ARG A 106 -2.09 -1.33 0.41
C ARG A 106 -2.41 -1.58 -1.06
N GLN A 107 -2.40 -0.55 -1.91
CA GLN A 107 -2.73 -0.67 -3.33
C GLN A 107 -1.84 -1.70 -4.07
N GLY A 108 -2.45 -2.67 -4.76
CA GLY A 108 -1.68 -3.70 -5.48
C GLY A 108 -1.33 -4.95 -4.64
N ASP A 109 -1.53 -4.92 -3.32
CA ASP A 109 -1.33 -6.09 -2.46
C ASP A 109 -2.19 -7.28 -2.92
N LYS A 110 -3.46 -7.01 -3.25
CA LYS A 110 -4.39 -8.03 -3.78
C LYS A 110 -3.91 -8.68 -5.08
N LEU A 111 -3.26 -7.91 -5.94
CA LEU A 111 -2.70 -8.44 -7.20
C LEU A 111 -1.51 -9.34 -6.92
N LEU A 112 -0.59 -8.90 -6.05
CA LEU A 112 0.57 -9.71 -5.65
C LEU A 112 0.13 -11.01 -4.96
N GLU A 113 -0.85 -10.94 -4.05
CA GLU A 113 -1.47 -12.11 -3.42
C GLU A 113 -2.08 -13.07 -4.44
N ALA A 114 -2.83 -12.55 -5.41
CA ALA A 114 -3.40 -13.35 -6.48
C ALA A 114 -2.30 -14.04 -7.32
N VAL A 115 -1.23 -13.34 -7.67
CA VAL A 115 -0.11 -13.93 -8.43
C VAL A 115 0.60 -15.01 -7.62
N ILE A 116 0.84 -14.80 -6.33
CA ILE A 116 1.45 -15.78 -5.42
C ILE A 116 0.62 -17.07 -5.38
N ALA A 117 -0.72 -16.96 -5.37
CA ALA A 117 -1.61 -18.10 -5.34
C ALA A 117 -1.78 -18.77 -6.72
N LEU A 118 -1.93 -17.99 -7.79
CA LEU A 118 -2.30 -18.50 -9.12
C LEU A 118 -1.11 -18.98 -9.95
N ALA A 119 0.06 -18.36 -9.83
CA ALA A 119 1.22 -18.72 -10.65
C ALA A 119 1.68 -20.19 -10.46
N PRO A 120 1.75 -20.75 -9.23
CA PRO A 120 2.07 -22.17 -9.02
C PRO A 120 1.01 -23.10 -9.60
N LEU A 121 -0.28 -22.73 -9.48
CA LEU A 121 -1.39 -23.52 -10.00
C LEU A 121 -1.38 -23.56 -11.54
N LEU A 122 -1.05 -22.45 -12.20
CA LEU A 122 -0.84 -22.42 -13.65
C LEU A 122 0.37 -23.25 -14.07
N GLY A 123 1.45 -23.22 -13.29
CA GLY A 123 2.62 -24.06 -13.53
C GLY A 123 2.26 -25.56 -13.48
N LEU A 124 1.54 -25.97 -12.44
CA LEU A 124 1.03 -27.33 -12.27
C LEU A 124 0.07 -27.71 -13.41
N LEU A 125 -0.85 -26.83 -13.80
CA LEU A 125 -1.73 -27.06 -14.95
C LEU A 125 -0.93 -27.32 -16.22
N GLY A 126 0.14 -26.55 -16.45
CA GLY A 126 1.06 -26.77 -17.57
C GLY A 126 1.67 -28.17 -17.55
N THR A 127 2.09 -28.66 -16.37
CA THR A 127 2.59 -30.05 -16.26
C THR A 127 1.52 -31.08 -16.62
N VAL A 128 0.30 -30.93 -16.10
CA VAL A 128 -0.80 -31.87 -16.38
C VAL A 128 -1.11 -31.92 -17.88
N LEU A 129 -1.18 -30.75 -18.53
CA LEU A 129 -1.42 -30.68 -19.98
C LEU A 129 -0.28 -31.30 -20.79
N GLY A 130 0.97 -31.08 -20.39
CA GLY A 130 2.13 -31.66 -21.05
C GLY A 130 2.21 -33.19 -20.88
N LEU A 131 1.87 -33.71 -19.70
CA LEU A 131 1.76 -35.15 -19.44
C LEU A 131 0.65 -35.79 -20.30
N ILE A 132 -0.54 -35.19 -20.37
CA ILE A 132 -1.65 -35.67 -21.21
C ILE A 132 -1.20 -35.76 -22.68
N ARG A 133 -0.54 -34.72 -23.20
CA ARG A 133 -0.02 -34.70 -24.57
C ARG A 133 1.01 -35.79 -24.81
N SER A 134 1.98 -35.92 -23.91
CA SER A 134 3.05 -36.91 -24.01
C SER A 134 2.51 -38.35 -24.02
N LEU A 135 1.55 -38.66 -23.15
CA LEU A 135 0.93 -39.99 -23.07
C LEU A 135 -0.04 -40.26 -24.21
N SER A 136 -0.75 -39.25 -24.74
CA SER A 136 -1.65 -39.41 -25.89
C SER A 136 -0.93 -39.83 -27.19
N GLY A 137 0.37 -39.58 -27.29
CA GLY A 137 1.21 -39.99 -28.41
C GLY A 137 1.59 -41.47 -28.40
N ILE A 138 1.37 -42.17 -27.27
CA ILE A 138 1.72 -43.60 -27.14
C ILE A 138 0.59 -44.44 -27.75
N ARG A 139 0.85 -45.00 -28.94
CA ARG A 139 -0.03 -46.01 -29.55
C ARG A 139 0.29 -47.39 -28.98
N LEU A 140 -0.75 -48.21 -28.76
CA LEU A 140 -0.70 -49.52 -28.09
C LEU A 140 0.28 -50.55 -28.71
N GLY A 141 0.85 -50.28 -29.90
CA GLY A 141 1.78 -51.17 -30.60
C GLY A 141 3.26 -50.71 -30.64
N ASP A 142 3.61 -49.58 -30.04
CA ASP A 142 4.95 -48.95 -30.20
C ASP A 142 5.83 -49.04 -28.94
N LEU A 143 5.47 -49.95 -28.02
CA LEU A 143 6.19 -50.21 -26.77
C LEU A 143 7.52 -50.91 -27.06
N GLY A 144 8.56 -50.13 -27.41
CA GLY A 144 9.92 -50.64 -27.63
C GLY A 144 10.81 -49.85 -28.60
N THR A 145 10.31 -48.78 -29.22
CA THR A 145 11.04 -47.97 -30.23
C THR A 145 11.22 -46.51 -29.80
N SER A 146 11.76 -45.67 -30.71
CA SER A 146 12.01 -44.21 -30.58
C SER A 146 10.84 -43.38 -30.03
N SER A 147 9.62 -43.92 -30.05
CA SER A 147 8.43 -43.40 -29.38
C SER A 147 8.63 -43.16 -27.88
N THR A 148 9.42 -44.01 -27.20
CA THR A 148 9.68 -43.90 -25.75
C THR A 148 10.54 -42.67 -25.42
N ALA A 149 11.53 -42.35 -26.25
CA ALA A 149 12.40 -41.18 -26.06
C ALA A 149 11.64 -39.86 -26.22
N GLY A 150 10.68 -39.79 -27.17
CA GLY A 150 9.84 -38.61 -27.36
C GLY A 150 8.92 -38.31 -26.18
N VAL A 151 8.40 -39.35 -25.52
CA VAL A 151 7.57 -39.22 -24.31
C VAL A 151 8.39 -38.67 -23.14
N THR A 152 9.59 -39.20 -22.90
CA THR A 152 10.47 -38.71 -21.82
C THR A 152 10.86 -37.25 -22.04
N LEU A 153 11.07 -36.83 -23.29
CA LEU A 153 11.33 -35.43 -23.63
C LEU A 153 10.11 -34.54 -23.30
N GLY A 154 8.91 -34.94 -23.74
CA GLY A 154 7.67 -34.20 -23.48
C GLY A 154 7.35 -34.05 -21.99
N ILE A 155 7.56 -35.10 -21.19
CA ILE A 155 7.44 -35.05 -19.72
C ILE A 155 8.43 -34.04 -19.13
N SER A 156 9.68 -34.05 -19.60
CA SER A 156 10.72 -33.14 -19.10
C SER A 156 10.41 -31.68 -19.44
N GLU A 157 9.90 -31.41 -20.64
CA GLU A 157 9.49 -30.06 -21.06
C GLU A 157 8.28 -29.56 -20.27
N SER A 158 7.38 -30.45 -19.90
CA SER A 158 6.22 -30.14 -19.04
C SER A 158 6.63 -29.55 -17.69
N LEU A 159 7.73 -30.04 -17.10
CA LEU A 159 8.21 -29.59 -15.79
C LEU A 159 8.70 -28.14 -15.79
N ILE A 160 9.03 -27.58 -16.97
CA ILE A 160 9.48 -26.20 -17.13
C ILE A 160 8.37 -25.23 -16.69
N SER A 161 7.09 -25.52 -16.99
CA SER A 161 5.97 -24.64 -16.60
C SER A 161 5.83 -24.54 -15.08
N THR A 162 6.00 -25.66 -14.36
CA THR A 162 5.96 -25.69 -12.89
C THR A 162 7.11 -24.92 -12.30
N ALA A 163 8.33 -25.14 -12.80
CA ALA A 163 9.50 -24.39 -12.35
C ALA A 163 9.29 -22.88 -12.55
N ALA A 164 8.81 -22.46 -13.72
CA ALA A 164 8.51 -21.06 -14.01
C ALA A 164 7.44 -20.48 -13.05
N GLY A 165 6.37 -21.23 -12.80
CA GLY A 165 5.27 -20.79 -11.91
C GLY A 165 5.74 -20.58 -10.48
N LEU A 166 6.60 -21.47 -9.98
CA LEU A 166 7.22 -21.36 -8.66
C LEU A 166 8.16 -20.16 -8.59
N VAL A 167 9.02 -19.94 -9.59
CA VAL A 167 9.94 -18.79 -9.61
C VAL A 167 9.19 -17.46 -9.55
N VAL A 168 8.12 -17.31 -10.34
CA VAL A 168 7.27 -16.11 -10.34
C VAL A 168 6.60 -15.92 -8.98
N ALA A 169 6.03 -16.98 -8.40
CA ALA A 169 5.35 -16.91 -7.11
C ALA A 169 6.29 -16.57 -5.95
N ILE A 170 7.46 -17.22 -5.89
CA ILE A 170 8.46 -17.00 -4.84
C ILE A 170 8.98 -15.57 -4.91
N THR A 171 9.34 -15.10 -6.10
CA THR A 171 9.82 -13.72 -6.30
C THR A 171 8.76 -12.71 -5.85
N THR A 172 7.51 -12.92 -6.28
CA THR A 172 6.39 -12.06 -5.89
C THR A 172 6.16 -12.06 -4.38
N LEU A 173 6.24 -13.23 -3.73
CA LEU A 173 6.08 -13.38 -2.30
C LEU A 173 7.14 -12.62 -1.49
N VAL A 174 8.40 -12.65 -1.92
CA VAL A 174 9.49 -11.91 -1.25
C VAL A 174 9.18 -10.42 -1.21
N PHE A 175 8.82 -9.82 -2.35
CA PHE A 175 8.48 -8.40 -2.41
C PHE A 175 7.18 -8.07 -1.69
N TYR A 176 6.16 -8.92 -1.77
CA TYR A 176 4.94 -8.74 -1.00
C TYR A 176 5.22 -8.68 0.52
N ARG A 177 6.06 -9.59 1.04
CA ARG A 177 6.47 -9.57 2.46
C ARG A 177 7.27 -8.33 2.82
N LEU A 178 8.14 -7.86 1.92
CA LEU A 178 8.89 -6.62 2.10
C LEU A 178 7.95 -5.41 2.22
N PHE A 179 6.94 -5.30 1.33
CA PHE A 179 5.97 -4.20 1.39
C PHE A 179 5.10 -4.24 2.64
N GLN A 180 4.70 -5.43 3.10
CA GLN A 180 4.01 -5.60 4.38
C GLN A 180 4.86 -5.10 5.57
N ALA A 181 6.17 -5.37 5.56
CA ALA A 181 7.06 -4.87 6.59
C ALA A 181 7.15 -3.34 6.59
N PHE A 182 7.21 -2.71 5.41
CA PHE A 182 7.20 -1.26 5.29
C PHE A 182 5.88 -0.64 5.77
N LEU A 183 4.74 -1.22 5.36
CA LEU A 183 3.43 -0.79 5.83
C LEU A 183 3.30 -0.88 7.35
N PHE A 184 3.76 -1.97 7.96
CA PHE A 184 3.74 -2.12 9.41
C PHE A 184 4.57 -1.04 10.12
N ASN A 185 5.71 -0.65 9.54
CA ASN A 185 6.50 0.46 10.06
C ASN A 185 5.77 1.81 9.93
N GLN A 186 5.07 2.07 8.82
CA GLN A 186 4.25 3.27 8.65
C GLN A 186 3.12 3.35 9.67
N ILE A 187 2.42 2.25 9.93
CA ILE A 187 1.35 2.20 10.94
C ILE A 187 1.87 2.66 12.31
N LYS A 188 3.10 2.27 12.68
CA LYS A 188 3.73 2.72 13.93
C LYS A 188 4.00 4.22 13.93
N ILE A 189 4.48 4.77 12.81
CA ILE A 189 4.78 6.20 12.70
C ILE A 189 3.49 7.02 12.77
N PHE A 190 2.47 6.63 11.99
CA PHE A 190 1.15 7.27 12.00
C PHE A 190 0.53 7.25 13.40
N ARG A 191 0.55 6.09 14.07
CA ARG A 191 0.00 5.97 15.42
C ARG A 191 0.75 6.86 16.41
N LYS A 192 2.09 6.86 16.37
CA LYS A 192 2.88 7.70 17.28
C LYS A 192 2.62 9.19 17.02
N ALA A 193 2.73 9.63 15.77
CA ALA A 193 2.53 11.03 15.40
C ALA A 193 1.10 11.52 15.70
N GLY A 194 0.10 10.69 15.41
CA GLY A 194 -1.31 10.99 15.72
C GLY A 194 -1.55 11.13 17.22
N ASN A 195 -1.04 10.19 18.03
CA ASN A 195 -1.17 10.25 19.48
C ASN A 195 -0.46 11.47 20.07
N ASP A 196 0.76 11.79 19.61
CA ASP A 196 1.52 12.94 20.08
C ASP A 196 0.77 14.25 19.74
N LEU A 197 0.23 14.35 18.52
CA LEU A 197 -0.55 15.51 18.10
C LEU A 197 -1.88 15.64 18.86
N GLU A 198 -2.61 14.54 19.05
CA GLU A 198 -3.85 14.51 19.83
C GLU A 198 -3.60 14.92 21.28
N LEU A 199 -2.51 14.44 21.89
CA LEU A 199 -2.14 14.78 23.27
C LEU A 199 -1.85 16.27 23.41
N LEU A 200 -1.06 16.85 22.50
CA LEU A 200 -0.82 18.30 22.46
C LEU A 200 -2.13 19.06 22.34
N TYR A 201 -3.04 18.59 21.47
CA TYR A 201 -4.32 19.24 21.27
C TYR A 201 -5.19 19.22 22.54
N ARG A 202 -5.30 18.06 23.20
CA ARG A 202 -6.08 17.90 24.43
C ARG A 202 -5.52 18.72 25.61
N GLN A 203 -4.20 18.91 25.68
CA GLN A 203 -3.57 19.74 26.71
C GLN A 203 -3.88 21.23 26.50
N GLU A 204 -3.98 21.69 25.26
CA GLU A 204 -4.25 23.10 24.95
C GLU A 204 -5.74 23.43 24.81
N TRP A 205 -6.60 22.44 24.54
CA TRP A 205 -8.05 22.58 24.41
C TRP A 205 -8.73 23.40 25.52
N PRO A 206 -8.40 23.23 26.82
CA PRO A 206 -8.97 24.04 27.89
C PRO A 206 -8.77 25.55 27.68
N LYS A 207 -7.63 25.97 27.09
CA LYS A 207 -7.34 27.38 26.80
C LYS A 207 -8.23 27.92 25.66
N PHE A 208 -8.53 27.09 24.66
CA PHE A 208 -9.47 27.43 23.59
C PHE A 208 -10.91 27.59 24.13
N GLY A 209 -11.30 26.80 25.14
CA GLY A 209 -12.58 26.91 25.83
C GLY A 209 -12.73 28.14 26.73
N ILE A 210 -11.66 28.54 27.45
CA ILE A 210 -11.68 29.72 28.35
C ILE A 210 -11.83 31.03 27.54
N ASN A 211 -11.21 31.12 26.36
CA ASN A 211 -11.39 32.28 25.47
C ASN A 211 -12.83 32.45 24.96
N ARG A 212 -13.62 31.36 24.89
CA ARG A 212 -15.05 31.45 24.56
C ARG A 212 -15.87 32.08 25.69
N HIS A 213 -15.58 31.76 26.95
CA HIS A 213 -16.26 32.37 28.08
C HIS A 213 -15.86 33.83 28.30
N SER A 214 -14.60 34.20 28.07
CA SER A 214 -14.15 35.59 28.21
C SER A 214 -14.75 36.52 27.13
N ASN A 215 -14.86 36.08 25.88
CA ASN A 215 -15.50 36.87 24.81
C ASN A 215 -17.04 36.91 24.90
N ALA A 216 -17.68 35.96 25.59
CA ALA A 216 -19.13 35.98 25.83
C ALA A 216 -19.55 36.91 26.99
N ILE A 217 -18.60 37.36 27.83
CA ILE A 217 -18.84 38.21 29.01
C ILE A 217 -18.22 39.61 28.81
N LYS A 218 -18.25 40.16 27.59
CA LYS A 218 -18.16 41.63 27.45
C LYS A 218 -19.57 42.19 27.55
N PRO A 219 -19.97 42.80 28.69
CA PRO A 219 -21.20 43.58 28.70
C PRO A 219 -21.03 44.72 27.70
N LYS A 220 -22.06 44.93 26.89
CA LYS A 220 -22.18 46.04 25.95
C LYS A 220 -22.34 47.33 26.77
N ILE A 221 -21.23 47.82 27.34
CA ILE A 221 -21.19 49.10 28.07
C ILE A 221 -20.88 50.20 27.06
N ASP A 222 -21.95 50.94 26.78
CA ASP A 222 -22.03 52.34 26.43
C ASP A 222 -21.67 52.80 25.00
N SER A 223 -22.72 53.23 24.29
CA SER A 223 -22.68 54.45 23.50
C SER A 223 -24.09 55.06 23.56
N ALA A 224 -24.39 55.72 24.68
CA ALA A 224 -25.39 56.76 24.72
C ALA A 224 -25.05 57.84 23.67
N GLU A 225 -26.02 58.16 22.82
CA GLU A 225 -26.02 59.41 22.04
C GLU A 225 -27.40 60.05 22.24
N PRO A 226 -27.49 61.31 22.70
CA PRO A 226 -28.75 61.99 22.91
C PRO A 226 -29.22 62.56 21.56
N SER A 227 -30.37 62.11 21.06
CA SER A 227 -31.01 62.74 19.91
C SER A 227 -32.11 63.68 20.39
N ASP A 228 -31.81 64.98 20.29
CA ASP A 228 -32.79 66.05 20.17
C ASP A 228 -33.91 65.68 19.20
N ARG A 229 -35.17 65.85 19.63
CA ARG A 229 -36.28 66.55 18.93
C ARG A 229 -37.60 66.38 19.66
#